data_AF-A0A7C1H669-F1
#
_entry.id   AF-A0A7C1H669-F1
#
_cell.length_a   1.000
_cell.length_b   1.000
_cell.length_c   1.000
_cell.angle_alpha   90.00
_cell.angle_beta   90.00
_cell.angle_gamma   90.00
#
_symmetry.space_group_name_H-M   'P 1'
#
loop_
_entity.id
_entity.type
_entity.pdbx_description
1 polymer ?
#
loop_
_entity_poly.entity_id
_entity_poly.type
_entity_poly.pdbx_seq_one_letter_code
_entity_poly.pdbx_strand_id
1 'polypeptide(L)'
;MAPGGMLPTRASIAESEEFLNDPKGIYKSYGAEKIKAIIYGMENIEKFGYVEGRVFPEMGKISGAFTIGNGIVMMFDNNATPDQVLTFWREDIRKLIGR
;
A
#
# COMPACT_ATOMS: atom_id res chain seq x y z
N MET A 1 10.95 1.73 4.65
CA MET A 1 11.85 2.39 3.66
C MET A 1 11.09 2.52 2.34
N ALA A 2 11.06 3.69 1.70
CA ALA A 2 10.32 3.91 0.44
C ALA A 2 11.24 4.31 -0.73
N PRO A 3 10.92 3.84 -1.96
CA PRO A 3 11.53 4.35 -3.19
C PRO A 3 11.00 5.78 -3.41
N GLY A 4 11.87 6.78 -3.27
CA GLY A 4 11.47 8.20 -3.30
C GLY A 4 12.39 9.17 -2.53
N GLY A 5 13.44 8.69 -1.86
CA GLY A 5 14.56 9.56 -1.49
C GLY A 5 14.51 10.18 -0.09
N MET A 6 13.82 9.55 0.87
CA MET A 6 14.21 9.73 2.27
C MET A 6 14.79 8.43 2.80
N LEU A 7 16.03 8.54 3.30
CA LEU A 7 16.69 7.46 3.99
C LEU A 7 15.75 6.97 5.10
N PRO A 8 15.49 5.66 5.20
CA PRO A 8 14.80 5.12 6.35
C PRO A 8 15.55 5.54 7.60
N THR A 9 14.88 6.26 8.47
CA THR A 9 15.44 6.67 9.75
C THR A 9 14.95 5.72 10.84
N ARG A 10 15.68 5.67 11.96
CA ARG A 10 15.26 4.88 13.13
C ARG A 10 14.02 5.53 13.73
N ALA A 11 13.12 4.73 14.32
CA ALA A 11 11.92 5.23 15.00
C ALA A 11 12.24 6.38 15.97
N SER A 12 13.30 6.23 16.77
CA SER A 12 13.75 7.26 17.72
C SER A 12 14.12 8.61 17.09
N ILE A 13 14.51 8.62 15.82
CA ILE A 13 14.79 9.86 15.08
C ILE A 13 13.50 10.43 14.51
N ALA A 14 12.61 9.59 13.99
CA ALA A 14 11.31 10.01 13.47
C ALA A 14 10.41 10.66 14.54
N GLU A 15 10.64 10.33 15.81
CA GLU A 15 9.93 10.89 16.96
C GLU A 15 10.59 12.15 17.55
N SER A 16 11.80 12.52 17.09
CA SER A 16 12.56 13.63 17.67
C SER A 16 12.00 14.99 17.26
N GLU A 17 12.19 15.99 18.11
CA GLU A 17 11.75 17.36 17.81
C GLU A 17 12.44 17.93 16.57
N GLU A 18 13.72 17.60 16.37
CA GLU A 18 14.50 18.04 15.22
C GLU A 18 13.95 17.48 13.91
N PHE A 19 13.52 16.22 13.92
CA PHE A 19 12.89 15.61 12.75
C PHE A 19 11.49 16.20 12.51
N LEU A 20 10.70 16.40 13.57
CA LEU A 20 9.35 16.96 13.48
C LEU A 20 9.37 18.44 13.09
N ASN A 21 10.44 19.16 13.40
CA ASN A 21 10.71 20.52 12.93
C ASN A 21 11.33 20.51 11.52
N ASP A 22 10.64 19.85 10.58
CA ASP A 22 11.05 19.78 9.18
C ASP A 22 11.38 21.19 8.63
N PRO A 23 12.55 21.38 8.00
CA PRO A 23 13.00 22.69 7.52
C PRO A 23 12.08 23.28 6.44
N LYS A 24 11.27 22.45 5.76
CA LYS A 24 10.29 22.91 4.77
C LYS A 24 8.92 23.25 5.38
N GLY A 25 8.73 23.06 6.68
CA GLY A 25 7.49 23.32 7.40
C GLY A 25 6.31 22.45 6.99
N ILE A 26 6.51 21.40 6.19
CA ILE A 26 5.49 20.46 5.71
C ILE A 26 4.80 19.80 6.91
N TYR A 27 5.57 19.34 7.89
CA TYR A 27 5.02 18.63 9.05
C TYR A 27 4.11 19.50 9.92
N LYS A 28 4.33 20.82 9.92
CA LYS A 28 3.48 21.77 10.66
C LYS A 28 2.03 21.76 10.15
N SER A 29 1.83 21.55 8.84
CA SER A 29 0.49 21.50 8.23
C SER A 29 -0.32 20.27 8.63
N TYR A 30 0.35 19.18 9.00
CA TYR A 30 -0.31 17.91 9.37
C TYR A 30 -0.34 17.68 10.89
N GLY A 31 0.58 18.29 11.64
CA GLY A 31 0.77 18.09 13.07
C GLY A 31 1.61 16.85 13.38
N ALA A 32 2.37 16.93 14.47
CA ALA A 32 3.35 15.90 14.85
C ALA A 32 2.76 14.49 14.97
N GLU A 33 1.58 14.37 15.59
CA GLU A 33 0.93 13.07 15.82
C GLU A 33 0.55 12.36 14.51
N LYS A 34 0.08 13.10 13.49
CA LYS A 34 -0.22 12.50 12.18
C LYS A 34 1.05 12.04 11.47
N ILE A 35 2.14 12.80 11.58
CA ILE A 35 3.43 12.41 10.98
C ILE A 35 3.97 11.13 11.63
N LYS A 36 3.94 11.05 12.96
CA LYS A 36 4.33 9.82 13.68
C LYS A 36 3.48 8.62 13.24
N ALA A 37 2.17 8.79 13.13
CA ALA A 37 1.26 7.73 12.69
C ALA A 37 1.56 7.25 11.27
N ILE A 38 1.86 8.16 10.34
CA ILE A 38 2.25 7.82 8.96
C ILE A 38 3.55 7.00 8.97
N ILE A 39 4.56 7.45 9.72
CA ILE A 39 5.87 6.78 9.78
C ILE A 39 5.73 5.38 10.39
N TYR A 40 4.98 5.26 11.48
CA TYR A 40 4.69 3.96 12.10
C TYR A 40 3.95 3.02 11.13
N GLY A 41 3.00 3.55 10.35
CA GLY A 41 2.34 2.81 9.29
C GLY A 41 3.32 2.24 8.27
N MET A 42 4.38 2.98 7.93
CA MET A 42 5.43 2.54 7.01
C MET A 42 6.29 1.39 7.51
N GLU A 43 6.37 1.15 8.82
CA GLU A 43 7.07 0.01 9.40
C GLU A 43 6.30 -1.30 9.19
N ASN A 44 4.98 -1.20 9.09
CA ASN A 44 4.05 -2.33 8.98
C ASN A 44 3.41 -2.44 7.59
N ILE A 45 4.01 -1.81 6.56
CA ILE A 45 3.50 -1.93 5.19
C ILE A 45 3.66 -3.38 4.71
N GLU A 46 2.52 -4.02 4.48
CA GLU A 46 2.45 -5.27 3.74
C GLU A 46 2.58 -5.02 2.25
N LYS A 47 3.21 -5.96 1.54
CA LYS A 47 3.31 -5.95 0.08
C LYS A 47 2.50 -7.11 -0.46
N PHE A 48 1.59 -6.84 -1.39
CA PHE A 48 0.77 -7.88 -2.05
C PHE A 48 1.57 -9.04 -2.68
N GLY A 49 2.85 -8.80 -3.02
CA GLY A 49 3.78 -9.81 -3.54
C GLY A 49 4.44 -10.72 -2.50
N TYR A 50 4.20 -10.49 -1.21
CA TYR A 50 4.85 -11.19 -0.10
C TYR A 50 3.82 -11.63 0.92
N VAL A 51 3.73 -12.93 1.19
CA VAL A 51 2.88 -13.47 2.26
C VAL A 51 3.76 -14.29 3.17
N GLU A 52 3.79 -13.94 4.47
CA GLU A 52 4.61 -14.63 5.48
C GLU A 52 6.10 -14.77 5.09
N GLY A 53 6.66 -13.72 4.47
CA GLY A 53 8.04 -13.72 4.00
C GLY A 53 8.31 -14.51 2.71
N ARG A 54 7.29 -15.11 2.10
CA ARG A 54 7.39 -15.82 0.81
C ARG A 54 6.96 -14.92 -0.33
N VAL A 55 7.78 -14.89 -1.39
CA VAL A 55 7.45 -14.19 -2.63
C VAL A 55 6.37 -14.97 -3.40
N PHE A 56 5.39 -14.25 -3.95
CA PHE A 56 4.41 -14.75 -4.91
C PHE A 56 4.77 -14.21 -6.31
N PRO A 57 5.55 -14.96 -7.12
CA PRO A 57 6.06 -14.47 -8.40
C PRO A 57 4.96 -14.06 -9.39
N GLU A 58 3.80 -14.72 -9.31
CA GLU A 58 2.64 -14.46 -10.15
C GLU A 58 2.03 -13.07 -9.91
N MET A 59 2.34 -12.42 -8.78
CA MET A 59 1.83 -11.09 -8.48
C MET A 59 2.22 -10.04 -9.51
N GLY A 60 3.36 -10.18 -10.19
CA GLY A 60 3.71 -9.30 -11.31
C GLY A 60 2.73 -9.41 -12.48
N LYS A 61 2.27 -10.64 -12.79
CA LYS A 61 1.24 -10.87 -13.83
C LYS A 61 -0.11 -10.31 -13.39
N ILE A 62 -0.50 -10.56 -12.14
CA ILE A 62 -1.76 -10.09 -11.56
C ILE A 62 -1.81 -8.55 -11.55
N SER A 63 -0.75 -7.90 -11.07
CA SER A 63 -0.68 -6.44 -11.02
C SER A 63 -0.67 -5.82 -12.43
N GLY A 64 0.06 -6.43 -13.36
CA GLY A 64 0.15 -5.96 -14.74
C GLY A 64 -1.15 -6.07 -15.53
N ALA A 65 -2.01 -7.04 -15.17
CA ALA A 65 -3.34 -7.20 -15.77
C ALA A 65 -4.38 -6.19 -15.26
N PHE A 66 -4.04 -5.40 -14.23
CA PHE A 66 -4.92 -4.39 -13.63
C PHE A 66 -6.26 -4.94 -13.09
N THR A 67 -6.35 -6.25 -12.83
CA THR A 67 -7.59 -6.92 -12.38
C THR A 67 -8.14 -6.32 -11.08
N ILE A 68 -7.27 -5.98 -10.14
CA ILE A 68 -7.65 -5.30 -8.89
C ILE A 68 -8.29 -3.93 -9.18
N GLY A 69 -7.68 -3.13 -10.07
CA GLY A 69 -8.24 -1.85 -10.49
C GLY A 69 -9.62 -2.00 -11.15
N ASN A 70 -9.78 -3.00 -12.02
CA ASN A 70 -11.06 -3.28 -12.67
C ASN A 70 -12.16 -3.63 -11.66
N GLY A 71 -11.85 -4.40 -10.62
CA GLY A 71 -12.81 -4.69 -9.56
C GLY A 71 -13.22 -3.46 -8.74
N ILE A 72 -12.28 -2.54 -8.50
CA ILE A 72 -12.60 -1.25 -7.85
C ILE A 72 -13.57 -0.46 -8.73
N VAL A 73 -13.31 -0.34 -10.03
CA VAL A 73 -14.22 0.30 -11.01
C VAL A 73 -15.60 -0.38 -10.99
N MET A 74 -15.65 -1.71 -10.93
CA MET A 74 -16.94 -2.43 -10.82
C MET A 74 -17.74 -2.01 -9.59
N MET A 75 -17.11 -1.83 -8.44
CA MET A 75 -17.83 -1.40 -7.23
C MET A 75 -18.31 0.05 -7.33
N PHE A 76 -17.42 0.97 -7.70
CA PHE A 76 -17.70 2.41 -7.60
C PHE A 76 -18.47 2.97 -8.80
N ASP A 77 -18.20 2.48 -10.00
CA ASP A 77 -18.78 3.02 -11.23
C ASP A 77 -19.95 2.16 -11.74
N ASN A 78 -19.98 0.87 -11.38
CA ASN A 78 -20.97 -0.09 -11.89
C ASN A 78 -21.86 -0.71 -10.80
N ASN A 79 -21.83 -0.19 -9.57
CA ASN A 79 -22.65 -0.64 -8.43
C ASN A 79 -22.53 -2.14 -8.10
N ALA A 80 -21.41 -2.79 -8.46
CA ALA A 80 -21.18 -4.18 -8.08
C ALA A 80 -21.00 -4.29 -6.56
N THR A 81 -21.56 -5.34 -5.96
CA THR A 81 -21.36 -5.60 -4.54
C THR A 81 -19.94 -6.12 -4.28
N PRO A 82 -19.43 -6.00 -3.04
CA PRO A 82 -18.15 -6.60 -2.66
C PRO A 82 -18.06 -8.09 -3.02
N ASP A 83 -19.12 -8.86 -2.81
CA ASP A 83 -19.14 -10.30 -3.11
C ASP A 83 -19.02 -10.61 -4.62
N GLN A 84 -19.66 -9.79 -5.46
CA GLN A 84 -19.55 -9.90 -6.91
C GLN A 84 -18.11 -9.63 -7.36
N VAL A 85 -17.47 -8.61 -6.79
CA VAL A 85 -16.08 -8.27 -7.12
C VAL A 85 -15.09 -9.29 -6.59
N LEU A 86 -15.31 -9.85 -5.40
CA LEU A 86 -14.51 -10.96 -4.88
C LEU A 86 -14.61 -12.20 -5.78
N THR A 87 -15.80 -12.48 -6.30
CA THR A 87 -16.00 -13.57 -7.26
C THR A 87 -15.27 -13.29 -8.57
N PHE A 88 -15.41 -12.08 -9.12
CA PHE A 88 -14.68 -11.64 -10.31
C PHE A 88 -13.16 -11.78 -10.15
N TRP A 89 -12.58 -11.23 -9.08
CA TRP A 89 -11.13 -11.30 -8.84
C TRP A 89 -10.66 -12.73 -8.70
N ARG A 90 -11.40 -13.59 -7.99
CA ARG A 90 -11.04 -15.00 -7.85
C ARG A 90 -10.92 -15.67 -9.22
N GLU A 91 -11.92 -15.49 -10.07
CA GLU A 91 -11.98 -16.15 -11.38
C GLU A 91 -10.97 -15.55 -12.37
N ASP A 92 -10.78 -14.24 -12.36
CA ASP A 92 -9.84 -13.57 -13.25
C ASP A 92 -8.38 -13.85 -12.86
N ILE A 93 -8.05 -13.79 -11.56
CA ILE A 93 -6.72 -14.14 -11.06
C ILE A 93 -6.37 -15.59 -11.38
N ARG A 94 -7.31 -16.52 -11.19
CA ARG A 94 -7.14 -17.95 -11.54
C ARG A 94 -6.75 -18.13 -13.01
N LYS A 95 -7.46 -17.48 -13.92
CA LYS A 95 -7.12 -17.47 -15.35
C LYS A 95 -5.73 -16.92 -15.61
N LEU A 96 -5.36 -15.79 -14.99
CA LEU A 96 -4.05 -15.15 -15.16
C LEU A 96 -2.87 -16.03 -14.70
N ILE A 97 -3.09 -16.87 -13.68
CA ILE A 97 -2.07 -17.77 -13.14
C ILE A 97 -2.18 -19.21 -13.63
N GLY A 98 -3.13 -19.50 -14.53
CA GLY A 98 -3.34 -20.83 -15.11
C GLY A 98 -3.85 -21.88 -14.13
N ARG A 99 -4.76 -21.49 -13.22
CA ARG A 99 -5.41 -22.37 -12.22
C ARG A 99 -6.93 -22.36 -12.34
#